data_AF-A0A834EHV4-F1
#
_entry.id   AF-A0A834EHV4-F1
#
_cell.length_a   1.000
_cell.length_b   1.000
_cell.length_c   1.000
_cell.angle_alpha   90.00
_cell.angle_beta   90.00
_cell.angle_gamma   90.00
#
_symmetry.space_group_name_H-M   'P 1'
#
loop_
_entity.id
_entity.type
_entity.pdbx_description
1 polymer ?
#
loop_
_entity_poly.entity_id
_entity_poly.type
_entity_poly.pdbx_seq_one_letter_code
_entity_poly.pdbx_strand_id
1 'polypeptide(L)'
;MDVKIFQQEKEDKTEKVDFRQLGKEFCHWFFELLNSQNPFLGPPQDEWGPQHFWHDVKLRFYYNTSEQNVIDYQGAEIVSLRLLSLVKEEYLFLSPNLDSRGLKCASSPHGLVMVGVAGTVHRGNTCLGIFEQIFGLIRCPFVENTWKIKFINLRIIGEASLAPGALMKPAIKFEPSDLEAFYNVITLCGTGEVQHNVR
;
A
#
# COMPACT_ATOMS: atom_id res chain seq x y z
N MET A 1 -42.83 36.06 -20.69
CA MET A 1 -43.37 34.91 -19.95
C MET A 1 -42.92 33.67 -20.70
N ASP A 2 -41.62 33.38 -20.78
CA ASP A 2 -40.75 32.83 -19.71
C ASP A 2 -41.41 31.58 -19.12
N VAL A 3 -40.86 30.38 -19.28
CA VAL A 3 -39.63 29.97 -18.58
C VAL A 3 -38.83 28.96 -19.42
N LYS A 4 -37.61 29.32 -19.86
CA LYS A 4 -36.56 28.34 -20.13
C LYS A 4 -36.07 27.84 -18.77
N ILE A 5 -36.47 26.64 -18.37
CA ILE A 5 -35.94 26.00 -17.16
C ILE A 5 -34.53 25.51 -17.52
N PHE A 6 -33.55 26.38 -17.25
CA PHE A 6 -32.17 25.99 -17.03
C PHE A 6 -32.15 25.02 -15.83
N GLN A 7 -32.14 23.72 -16.11
CA GLN A 7 -31.53 22.78 -15.16
C GLN A 7 -30.02 22.99 -15.27
N GLN A 8 -29.57 24.01 -14.56
CA GLN A 8 -28.17 24.24 -14.29
C GLN A 8 -27.72 23.07 -13.42
N GLU A 9 -26.99 22.15 -14.05
CA GLU A 9 -26.16 21.16 -13.36
C GLU A 9 -25.35 21.93 -12.32
N LYS A 10 -25.72 21.76 -11.06
CA LYS A 10 -24.87 22.17 -9.94
C LYS A 10 -23.79 21.10 -9.89
N GLU A 11 -22.83 21.21 -10.81
CA GLU A 11 -21.58 20.48 -10.77
C GLU A 11 -20.94 20.87 -9.45
N ASP A 12 -21.07 19.99 -8.46
CA ASP A 12 -20.37 20.08 -7.21
C ASP A 12 -18.89 20.14 -7.57
N LYS A 13 -18.28 21.32 -7.42
CA LYS A 13 -16.84 21.51 -7.57
C LYS A 13 -16.14 20.88 -6.36
N THR A 14 -16.34 19.57 -6.20
CA THR A 14 -15.43 18.73 -5.46
C THR A 14 -14.14 18.77 -6.25
N GLU A 15 -13.09 19.37 -5.68
CA GLU A 15 -11.73 19.23 -6.19
C GLU A 15 -11.54 17.76 -6.55
N LYS A 16 -11.43 17.45 -7.85
CA LYS A 16 -11.15 16.10 -8.30
C LYS A 16 -9.74 15.78 -7.82
N VAL A 17 -9.64 15.19 -6.64
CA VAL A 17 -8.38 14.66 -6.12
C VAL A 17 -7.86 13.70 -7.18
N ASP A 18 -6.74 14.05 -7.81
CA ASP A 18 -6.08 13.15 -8.74
C ASP A 18 -5.45 12.02 -7.92
N PHE A 19 -6.21 10.94 -7.73
CA PHE A 19 -5.76 9.78 -6.96
C PHE A 19 -4.52 9.13 -7.54
N ARG A 20 -4.25 9.32 -8.84
CA ARG A 20 -3.00 8.84 -9.45
C ARG A 20 -1.82 9.70 -9.01
N GLN A 21 -1.98 11.02 -8.94
CA GLN A 21 -0.94 11.90 -8.41
C GLN A 21 -0.69 11.61 -6.92
N LEU A 22 -1.76 11.45 -6.13
CA LEU A 22 -1.67 11.03 -4.73
C LEU A 22 -0.90 9.71 -4.58
N GLY A 23 -1.23 8.69 -5.39
CA GLY A 23 -0.53 7.41 -5.34
C GLY A 23 0.96 7.53 -5.67
N LYS A 24 1.33 8.39 -6.62
CA LYS A 24 2.74 8.66 -6.94
C LYS A 24 3.48 9.29 -5.78
N GLU A 25 2.92 10.36 -5.22
CA GLU A 25 3.50 11.09 -4.09
C GLU A 25 3.64 10.18 -2.87
N PHE A 26 2.59 9.40 -2.57
CA PHE A 26 2.60 8.40 -1.51
C PHE A 26 3.72 7.36 -1.74
N CYS A 27 3.81 6.77 -2.94
CA CYS A 27 4.84 5.77 -3.20
C CYS A 27 6.25 6.36 -3.15
N HIS A 28 6.48 7.56 -3.71
CA HIS A 28 7.76 8.26 -3.58
C HIS A 28 8.16 8.38 -2.11
N TRP A 29 7.30 9.01 -1.30
CA TRP A 29 7.53 9.18 0.13
C TRP A 29 7.79 7.86 0.85
N PHE A 30 6.91 6.86 0.65
CA PHE A 30 6.98 5.60 1.39
C PHE A 30 8.28 4.84 1.10
N PHE A 31 8.63 4.66 -0.18
CA PHE A 31 9.82 3.89 -0.54
C PHE A 31 11.12 4.67 -0.29
N GLU A 32 11.12 6.00 -0.45
CA GLU A 32 12.29 6.81 -0.08
C GLU A 32 12.54 6.73 1.43
N LEU A 33 11.50 6.92 2.25
CA LEU A 33 11.61 6.83 3.70
C LEU A 33 12.05 5.44 4.14
N LEU A 34 11.38 4.38 3.66
CA LEU A 34 11.70 3.01 4.03
C LEU A 34 13.10 2.63 3.56
N ASN A 35 13.47 2.85 2.30
CA ASN A 35 14.79 2.49 1.81
C ASN A 35 15.91 3.29 2.48
N SER A 36 15.68 4.54 2.89
CA SER A 36 16.70 5.33 3.62
C SER A 36 17.14 4.68 4.94
N GLN A 37 16.33 3.76 5.47
CA GLN A 37 16.67 2.99 6.65
C GLN A 37 17.74 1.92 6.39
N ASN A 38 18.03 1.59 5.11
CA ASN A 38 19.04 0.60 4.75
C ASN A 38 20.46 1.12 5.10
N PRO A 39 21.22 0.41 5.96
CA PRO A 39 22.54 0.86 6.42
C PRO A 39 23.57 1.12 5.31
N PHE A 40 23.37 0.54 4.12
CA PHE A 40 24.27 0.73 2.98
C PHE A 40 23.97 2.00 2.15
N LEU A 41 22.86 2.69 2.39
CA LEU A 41 22.45 3.88 1.63
C LEU A 41 22.77 5.21 2.33
N GLY A 42 23.46 5.15 3.47
CA GLY A 42 23.83 6.31 4.27
C GLY A 42 22.91 6.50 5.49
N PRO A 43 22.95 7.69 6.12
CA PRO A 43 22.08 7.97 7.27
C PRO A 43 20.61 8.05 6.83
N PRO A 44 19.66 7.65 7.70
CA PRO A 44 18.23 7.79 7.43
C PRO A 44 17.86 9.24 7.14
N GLN A 45 16.94 9.44 6.18
CA GLN A 45 16.46 10.78 5.86
C GLN A 45 15.46 11.32 6.90
N ASP A 46 14.66 10.42 7.48
CA ASP A 46 13.68 10.74 8.51
C ASP A 46 13.36 9.48 9.36
N GLU A 47 12.53 9.63 10.37
CA GLU A 47 12.11 8.57 11.29
C GLU A 47 11.05 7.65 10.67
N TRP A 48 11.37 6.37 10.61
CA TRP A 48 10.41 5.30 10.33
C TRP A 48 9.78 4.80 11.63
N GLY A 49 8.44 4.70 11.66
CA GLY A 49 7.75 4.18 12.84
C GLY A 49 6.25 3.94 12.66
N PRO A 50 5.57 3.50 13.74
CA PRO A 50 4.15 3.13 13.73
C PRO A 50 3.19 4.30 13.46
N GLN A 51 3.63 5.55 13.57
CA GLN A 51 2.82 6.77 13.37
C GLN A 51 2.20 6.87 11.97
N HIS A 52 2.82 6.23 10.98
CA HIS A 52 2.42 6.20 9.57
C HIS A 52 1.21 5.28 9.30
N PHE A 53 0.85 4.45 10.28
CA PHE A 53 -0.18 3.42 10.17
C PHE A 53 -1.38 3.74 11.06
N TRP A 54 -2.54 3.15 10.73
CA TRP A 54 -3.63 3.01 11.69
C TRP A 54 -3.25 1.97 12.75
N HIS A 55 -3.76 2.13 13.98
CA HIS A 55 -3.40 1.25 15.11
C HIS A 55 -3.71 -0.23 14.82
N ASP A 56 -4.74 -0.52 14.04
CA ASP A 56 -5.20 -1.85 13.66
C ASP A 56 -4.82 -2.23 12.22
N VAL A 57 -3.75 -1.63 11.68
CA VAL A 57 -3.23 -1.98 10.35
C VAL A 57 -2.96 -3.48 10.23
N LYS A 58 -3.21 -4.02 9.04
CA LYS A 58 -2.89 -5.40 8.68
C LYS A 58 -1.86 -5.46 7.56
N LEU A 59 -0.83 -6.28 7.73
CA LEU A 59 0.12 -6.63 6.68
C LEU A 59 -0.05 -8.11 6.35
N ARG A 60 -0.40 -8.40 5.11
CA ARG A 60 -0.28 -9.74 4.55
C ARG A 60 0.95 -9.83 3.70
N PHE A 61 1.91 -10.65 4.12
CA PHE A 61 3.18 -10.81 3.45
C PHE A 61 3.27 -12.16 2.74
N TYR A 62 3.36 -12.12 1.42
CA TYR A 62 3.61 -13.25 0.55
C TYR A 62 5.07 -13.23 0.11
N TYR A 63 5.79 -14.33 0.30
CA TYR A 63 7.13 -14.47 -0.27
C TYR A 63 7.32 -15.85 -0.89
N ASN A 64 8.07 -15.88 -1.98
CA ASN A 64 8.44 -17.10 -2.68
C ASN A 64 9.95 -17.12 -2.88
N THR A 65 10.63 -17.91 -2.06
CA THR A 65 12.07 -18.19 -2.16
C THR A 65 12.33 -19.66 -2.52
N SER A 66 11.38 -20.56 -2.21
CA SER A 66 11.36 -21.99 -2.56
C SER A 66 9.98 -22.61 -2.31
N GLU A 67 9.27 -22.13 -1.29
CA GLU A 67 7.88 -22.47 -0.95
C GLU A 67 7.03 -21.20 -0.87
N GLN A 68 5.76 -21.27 -1.28
CA GLN A 68 4.82 -20.16 -1.11
C GLN A 68 4.44 -20.03 0.36
N ASN A 69 4.92 -18.97 0.99
CA ASN A 69 4.61 -18.65 2.37
C ASN A 69 3.72 -17.41 2.44
N VAL A 70 2.74 -17.45 3.35
CA VAL A 70 1.86 -16.32 3.69
C VAL A 70 1.92 -16.10 5.18
N ILE A 71 2.26 -14.88 5.60
CA ILE A 71 2.27 -14.48 7.01
C ILE A 71 1.43 -13.22 7.16
N ASP A 72 0.48 -13.26 8.09
CA ASP A 72 -0.33 -12.10 8.46
C ASP A 72 0.23 -11.47 9.75
N TYR A 73 0.37 -10.15 9.74
CA TYR A 73 0.71 -9.33 10.89
C TYR A 73 -0.40 -8.30 11.13
N GLN A 74 -0.66 -7.98 12.40
CA GLN A 74 -1.65 -6.99 12.79
C GLN A 74 -1.09 -6.07 13.88
N GLY A 75 -1.41 -4.79 13.78
CA GLY A 75 -0.95 -3.75 14.71
C GLY A 75 0.16 -2.90 14.14
N ALA A 76 0.10 -1.58 14.38
CA ALA A 76 1.02 -0.60 13.82
C ALA A 76 2.49 -0.88 14.15
N GLU A 77 2.77 -1.30 15.38
CA GLU A 77 4.12 -1.60 15.84
C GLU A 77 4.73 -2.79 15.09
N ILE A 78 4.02 -3.92 15.06
CA ILE A 78 4.51 -5.15 14.42
C ILE A 78 4.63 -4.95 12.91
N VAL A 79 3.64 -4.31 12.27
CA VAL A 79 3.69 -4.04 10.82
C VAL A 79 4.86 -3.12 10.47
N SER A 80 5.06 -2.04 11.24
CA SER A 80 6.19 -1.13 11.06
C SER A 80 7.53 -1.86 11.18
N LEU A 81 7.72 -2.68 12.22
CA LEU A 81 8.94 -3.44 12.44
C LEU A 81 9.22 -4.46 11.34
N ARG A 82 8.18 -5.15 10.84
CA ARG A 82 8.32 -6.16 9.78
C ARG A 82 8.70 -5.56 8.44
N LEU A 83 8.18 -4.39 8.10
CA LEU A 83 8.62 -3.67 6.91
C LEU A 83 10.05 -3.16 7.09
N LEU A 84 10.37 -2.65 8.28
CA LEU A 84 11.71 -2.16 8.60
C LEU A 84 12.78 -3.26 8.52
N SER A 85 12.49 -4.48 8.97
CA SER A 85 13.45 -5.58 8.93
C SER A 85 13.87 -5.95 7.50
N LEU A 86 12.98 -5.79 6.50
CA LEU A 86 13.31 -6.02 5.09
C LEU A 86 14.49 -5.14 4.62
N VAL A 87 14.56 -3.89 5.07
CA VAL A 87 15.59 -2.94 4.64
C VAL A 87 16.77 -2.86 5.60
N LYS A 88 16.54 -2.99 6.92
CA LYS A 88 17.59 -2.89 7.95
C LYS A 88 18.34 -4.20 8.19
N GLU A 89 17.65 -5.32 8.20
CA GLU A 89 18.22 -6.63 8.56
C GLU A 89 18.52 -7.47 7.31
N GLU A 90 17.62 -7.46 6.33
CA GLU A 90 17.79 -8.22 5.08
C GLU A 90 18.50 -7.43 3.97
N TYR A 91 18.74 -6.14 4.22
CA TYR A 91 19.43 -5.19 3.34
C TYR A 91 18.80 -5.06 1.95
N LEU A 92 17.48 -5.26 1.88
CA LEU A 92 16.76 -5.10 0.63
C LEU A 92 16.63 -3.63 0.26
N PHE A 93 16.58 -3.38 -1.04
CA PHE A 93 16.22 -2.12 -1.63
C PHE A 93 15.01 -2.34 -2.54
N LEU A 94 13.90 -1.68 -2.24
CA LEU A 94 12.66 -1.77 -3.00
C LEU A 94 12.63 -0.63 -4.02
N SER A 95 12.77 -0.95 -5.30
CA SER A 95 12.71 0.03 -6.40
C SER A 95 11.33 -0.02 -7.05
N PRO A 96 10.40 0.88 -6.68
CA PRO A 96 9.06 0.93 -7.27
C PRO A 96 9.09 1.45 -8.71
N ASN A 97 8.24 0.89 -9.57
CA ASN A 97 8.01 1.45 -10.91
C ASN A 97 6.80 2.40 -10.86
N LEU A 98 7.04 3.70 -10.95
CA LEU A 98 5.99 4.73 -10.82
C LEU A 98 5.39 5.17 -12.16
N ASP A 99 5.76 4.49 -13.25
CA ASP A 99 5.16 4.70 -14.56
C ASP A 99 3.73 4.13 -14.61
N SER A 100 3.00 4.45 -15.68
CA SER A 100 1.60 4.02 -15.89
C SER A 100 1.37 2.50 -15.84
N ARG A 101 2.42 1.68 -15.95
CA ARG A 101 2.33 0.21 -15.89
C ARG A 101 2.66 -0.37 -14.51
N GLY A 102 3.36 0.40 -13.68
CA GLY A 102 3.87 -0.04 -12.38
C GLY A 102 3.14 0.57 -11.20
N LEU A 103 2.20 1.51 -11.43
CA LEU A 103 1.34 2.12 -10.42
C LEU A 103 -0.13 2.12 -10.87
N LYS A 104 -1.03 1.65 -10.01
CA LYS A 104 -2.48 1.72 -10.16
C LYS A 104 -3.08 2.36 -8.91
N CYS A 105 -4.11 3.19 -9.09
CA CYS A 105 -4.84 3.79 -7.98
C CYS A 105 -6.35 3.66 -8.20
N ALA A 106 -7.09 3.41 -7.14
CA ALA A 106 -8.54 3.40 -7.12
C ALA A 106 -9.03 4.04 -5.82
N SER A 107 -10.22 4.62 -5.82
CA SER A 107 -10.85 5.17 -4.62
C SER A 107 -12.28 4.68 -4.52
N SER A 108 -12.84 4.66 -3.31
CA SER A 108 -14.27 4.49 -3.14
C SER A 108 -14.98 5.75 -2.71
N PRO A 109 -16.32 5.75 -2.83
CA PRO A 109 -17.18 6.77 -2.23
C PRO A 109 -17.03 6.90 -0.70
N HIS A 110 -16.54 5.86 -0.01
CA HIS A 110 -16.41 5.84 1.45
C HIS A 110 -15.05 6.35 1.96
N GLY A 111 -14.19 6.87 1.08
CA GLY A 111 -12.96 7.57 1.46
C GLY A 111 -11.72 6.71 1.64
N LEU A 112 -11.79 5.40 1.35
CA LEU A 112 -10.60 4.55 1.23
C LEU A 112 -10.02 4.66 -0.20
N VAL A 113 -8.71 4.86 -0.26
CA VAL A 113 -7.92 4.93 -1.49
C VAL A 113 -6.98 3.73 -1.53
N MET A 114 -7.04 2.97 -2.63
CA MET A 114 -6.12 1.88 -2.90
C MET A 114 -4.99 2.34 -3.81
N VAL A 115 -3.76 2.01 -3.42
CA VAL A 115 -2.56 2.27 -4.21
C VAL A 115 -1.84 0.94 -4.41
N GLY A 116 -1.78 0.46 -5.64
CA GLY A 116 -1.03 -0.73 -6.04
C GLY A 116 0.24 -0.33 -6.78
N VAL A 117 1.38 -0.87 -6.40
CA VAL A 117 2.68 -0.59 -7.01
C VAL A 117 3.46 -1.89 -7.22
N ALA A 118 4.08 -2.03 -8.38
CA ALA A 118 4.99 -3.13 -8.67
C ALA A 118 6.41 -2.58 -8.89
N GLY A 119 7.41 -3.38 -8.56
CA GLY A 119 8.79 -2.96 -8.68
C GLY A 119 9.76 -4.13 -8.61
N THR A 120 11.03 -3.79 -8.48
CA THR A 120 12.14 -4.75 -8.35
C THR A 120 12.75 -4.69 -6.96
N VAL A 121 13.18 -5.84 -6.45
CA VAL A 121 13.87 -5.99 -5.17
C VAL A 121 15.35 -6.18 -5.46
N HIS A 122 16.21 -5.40 -4.82
CA HIS A 122 17.66 -5.45 -5.00
C HIS A 122 18.37 -5.65 -3.67
N ARG A 123 19.62 -6.15 -3.76
CA ARG A 123 20.61 -6.06 -2.69
C ARG A 123 21.92 -5.61 -3.31
N GLY A 124 22.36 -4.41 -2.96
CA GLY A 124 23.45 -3.74 -3.68
C GLY A 124 23.10 -3.58 -5.16
N ASN A 125 23.99 -4.01 -6.05
CA ASN A 125 23.80 -3.93 -7.51
C ASN A 125 23.14 -5.17 -8.12
N THR A 126 22.66 -6.10 -7.28
CA THR A 126 22.05 -7.35 -7.73
C THR A 126 20.53 -7.29 -7.59
N CYS A 127 19.82 -7.44 -8.70
CA CYS A 127 18.37 -7.65 -8.69
C CYS A 127 18.07 -9.05 -8.17
N LEU A 128 17.38 -9.14 -7.04
CA LEU A 128 16.98 -10.40 -6.40
C LEU A 128 15.59 -10.87 -6.86
N GLY A 129 14.76 -9.94 -7.34
CA GLY A 129 13.47 -10.30 -7.87
C GLY A 129 12.51 -9.14 -8.09
N ILE A 130 11.21 -9.45 -8.03
CA ILE A 130 10.13 -8.46 -8.21
C ILE A 130 9.22 -8.45 -6.99
N PHE A 131 8.57 -7.31 -6.77
CA PHE A 131 7.53 -7.19 -5.78
C PHE A 131 6.28 -6.55 -6.36
N GLU A 132 5.17 -6.83 -5.70
CA GLU A 132 3.89 -6.15 -5.82
C GLU A 132 3.45 -5.76 -4.41
N GLN A 133 3.08 -4.50 -4.22
CA GLN A 133 2.60 -4.00 -2.94
C GLN A 133 1.31 -3.21 -3.14
N ILE A 134 0.29 -3.55 -2.37
CA ILE A 134 -1.02 -2.92 -2.40
C ILE A 134 -1.28 -2.30 -1.04
N PHE A 135 -1.58 -1.02 -1.03
CA PHE A 135 -1.88 -0.23 0.16
C PHE A 135 -3.34 0.18 0.16
N GLY A 136 -3.98 0.10 1.34
CA GLY A 136 -5.21 0.81 1.63
C GLY A 136 -4.92 2.05 2.47
N LEU A 137 -5.29 3.22 1.98
CA LEU A 137 -5.06 4.51 2.62
C LEU A 137 -6.40 5.12 3.04
N ILE A 138 -6.47 5.58 4.28
CA ILE A 138 -7.63 6.33 4.79
C ILE A 138 -7.11 7.68 5.30
N ARG A 139 -7.80 8.75 4.91
CA ARG A 139 -7.49 10.10 5.36
C ARG A 139 -7.71 10.21 6.87
N CYS A 140 -6.71 10.73 7.59
CA CYS A 140 -6.82 11.04 9.00
C CYS A 140 -7.81 12.19 9.19
N PRO A 141 -8.87 12.04 9.99
CA PRO A 141 -9.82 13.13 10.22
C PRO A 141 -9.27 14.21 11.17
N PHE A 142 -8.21 13.90 11.92
CA PHE A 142 -7.68 14.79 12.97
C PHE A 142 -6.48 15.63 12.52
N VAL A 143 -5.84 15.27 11.40
CA VAL A 143 -4.69 15.99 10.84
C VAL A 143 -4.96 16.23 9.37
N GLU A 144 -4.99 17.50 8.98
CA GLU A 144 -5.30 17.89 7.62
C GLU A 144 -4.34 17.25 6.62
N ASN A 145 -4.90 16.77 5.50
CA ASN A 145 -4.18 16.18 4.37
C ASN A 145 -3.24 15.00 4.71
N THR A 146 -3.41 14.37 5.87
CA THR A 146 -2.60 13.21 6.26
C THR A 146 -3.33 11.92 5.88
N TRP A 147 -2.66 11.05 5.14
CA TRP A 147 -3.15 9.71 4.81
C TRP A 147 -2.43 8.67 5.67
N LYS A 148 -3.18 7.76 6.28
CA LYS A 148 -2.64 6.66 7.09
C LYS A 148 -2.93 5.31 6.46
N ILE A 149 -1.98 4.40 6.61
CA ILE A 149 -2.05 3.06 6.02
C ILE A 149 -2.95 2.16 6.88
N LYS A 150 -4.02 1.63 6.29
CA LYS A 150 -4.99 0.74 6.92
C LYS A 150 -4.69 -0.74 6.66
N PHE A 151 -4.18 -1.07 5.48
CA PHE A 151 -3.71 -2.42 5.18
C PHE A 151 -2.63 -2.41 4.11
N ILE A 152 -1.85 -3.49 4.08
CA ILE A 152 -0.79 -3.74 3.12
C ILE A 152 -0.87 -5.20 2.69
N ASN A 153 -0.90 -5.45 1.38
CA ASN A 153 -0.54 -6.76 0.84
C ASN A 153 0.80 -6.60 0.14
N LEU A 154 1.83 -7.24 0.66
CA LEU A 154 3.16 -7.26 0.05
C LEU A 154 3.41 -8.64 -0.50
N ARG A 155 3.83 -8.71 -1.77
CA ARG A 155 4.24 -9.94 -2.42
C ARG A 155 5.63 -9.78 -3.00
N ILE A 156 6.56 -10.63 -2.59
CA ILE A 156 7.93 -10.69 -3.12
C ILE A 156 8.15 -12.04 -3.81
N ILE A 157 8.69 -12.03 -5.01
CA ILE A 157 9.04 -13.22 -5.78
C ILE A 157 10.52 -13.14 -6.11
N GLY A 158 11.32 -14.08 -5.60
CA GLY A 158 12.73 -14.18 -5.93
C GLY A 158 12.98 -14.78 -7.33
N GLU A 159 14.08 -14.40 -7.96
CA GLU A 159 14.48 -14.89 -9.28
C GLU A 159 14.58 -16.42 -9.33
N ALA A 160 15.11 -17.04 -8.27
CA ALA A 160 15.27 -18.49 -8.17
C ALA A 160 13.94 -19.28 -8.17
N SER A 161 12.81 -18.62 -7.90
CA SER A 161 11.48 -19.25 -7.91
C SER A 161 10.79 -19.20 -9.28
N LEU A 162 11.48 -18.71 -10.31
CA LEU A 162 10.95 -18.64 -11.68
C LEU A 162 11.38 -19.82 -12.54
N ALA A 163 10.55 -20.12 -13.54
CA ALA A 163 10.92 -21.09 -14.57
C ALA A 163 12.17 -20.62 -15.34
N PRO A 164 13.08 -21.53 -15.73
CA PRO A 164 14.24 -21.19 -16.53
C PRO A 164 13.85 -20.42 -17.81
N GLY A 165 14.39 -19.22 -18.00
CA GLY A 165 14.11 -18.37 -19.16
C GLY A 165 12.90 -17.43 -19.04
N ALA A 166 12.19 -17.43 -17.90
CA ALA A 166 11.11 -16.47 -17.66
C ALA A 166 11.66 -15.07 -17.34
N LEU A 167 11.23 -14.05 -18.09
CA LEU A 167 11.60 -12.67 -17.82
C LEU A 167 10.80 -12.13 -16.62
N MET A 168 11.50 -11.60 -15.63
CA MET A 168 10.89 -10.86 -14.51
C MET A 168 10.32 -9.53 -15.00
N LYS A 169 9.00 -9.46 -15.17
CA LYS A 169 8.30 -8.20 -15.36
C LYS A 169 7.45 -7.89 -14.12
N PRO A 170 7.80 -6.86 -13.34
CA PRO A 170 6.92 -6.35 -12.30
C PRO A 170 5.57 -5.99 -12.93
N ALA A 171 4.49 -6.56 -12.39
CA ALA A 171 3.14 -6.31 -12.88
C ALA A 171 2.17 -6.29 -11.71
N ILE A 172 1.31 -5.28 -11.70
CA ILE A 172 0.23 -5.19 -10.74
C ILE A 172 -0.93 -6.05 -11.23
N LYS A 173 -1.23 -7.10 -10.48
CA LYS A 173 -2.35 -8.04 -10.66
C LYS A 173 -3.62 -7.55 -9.98
N PHE A 174 -3.53 -6.57 -9.08
CA PHE A 174 -4.71 -5.90 -8.52
C PHE A 174 -5.58 -5.30 -9.62
N GLU A 175 -6.88 -5.61 -9.53
CA GLU A 175 -7.93 -5.03 -10.37
C GLU A 175 -8.91 -4.20 -9.53
N PRO A 176 -9.53 -3.15 -10.09
CA PRO A 176 -10.49 -2.31 -9.36
C PRO A 176 -11.66 -3.09 -8.74
N SER A 177 -12.03 -4.25 -9.29
CA SER A 177 -13.04 -5.15 -8.71
C SER A 177 -12.63 -5.74 -7.36
N ASP A 178 -11.33 -5.88 -7.10
CA ASP A 178 -10.81 -6.38 -5.82
C ASP A 178 -11.08 -5.36 -4.69
N LEU A 179 -11.30 -4.09 -5.03
CA LEU A 179 -11.65 -3.02 -4.09
C LEU A 179 -12.85 -3.40 -3.21
N GLU A 180 -13.90 -4.02 -3.77
CA GLU A 180 -15.06 -4.49 -2.99
C GLU A 180 -14.72 -5.64 -2.03
N ALA A 181 -13.83 -6.55 -2.44
CA ALA A 181 -13.34 -7.62 -1.56
C ALA A 181 -12.54 -7.04 -0.38
N PHE A 182 -11.74 -6.00 -0.61
CA PHE A 182 -11.00 -5.31 0.44
C PHE A 182 -11.92 -4.49 1.38
N TYR A 183 -13.02 -3.91 0.88
CA TYR A 183 -14.04 -3.30 1.74
C TYR A 183 -14.66 -4.30 2.70
N ASN A 184 -15.07 -5.47 2.21
CA ASN A 184 -15.72 -6.48 3.04
C ASN A 184 -14.80 -6.97 4.17
N VAL A 185 -13.48 -7.03 3.94
CA VAL A 185 -12.48 -7.36 4.98
C VAL A 185 -12.38 -6.26 6.05
N ILE A 186 -12.50 -4.99 5.67
CA ILE A 186 -12.51 -3.87 6.63
C ILE A 186 -13.81 -3.87 7.44
N THR A 187 -14.97 -4.07 6.79
CA THR A 187 -16.28 -4.00 7.46
C THR A 187 -16.54 -5.21 8.37
N LEU A 188 -16.16 -6.43 8.01
CA LEU A 188 -16.34 -7.62 8.87
C LEU A 188 -15.49 -7.59 10.15
N CYS A 189 -14.36 -6.88 10.14
CA CYS A 189 -13.50 -6.78 11.32
C CYS A 189 -13.88 -5.62 12.26
N GLY A 190 -14.82 -4.75 11.87
CA GLY A 190 -15.34 -3.67 12.72
C GLY A 190 -16.49 -4.08 13.64
N THR A 191 -17.12 -5.24 13.43
CA THR A 191 -18.26 -5.73 14.23
C THR A 191 -17.84 -6.75 15.28
N GLY A 192 -16.79 -6.45 16.02
CA GLY A 192 -16.29 -7.25 17.14
C GLY A 192 -16.57 -6.60 18.51
N GLU A 193 -17.72 -5.94 18.69
CA GLU A 193 -18.11 -5.44 20.02
C GLU A 193 -18.77 -6.55 20.85
N VAL A 194 -17.94 -7.10 21.75
CA VAL A 194 -18.21 -7.37 23.17
C VAL A 194 -19.70 -7.52 23.53
N GLN A 195 -20.16 -8.78 23.65
CA GLN A 195 -21.32 -9.07 24.51
C GLN A 195 -20.94 -8.80 25.97
N HIS A 196 -21.26 -7.60 26.46
CA HIS A 196 -21.42 -7.38 27.89
C HIS A 196 -22.61 -8.21 28.38
N ASN A 197 -22.34 -9.42 28.86
CA ASN A 197 -23.30 -10.15 29.69
C ASN A 197 -23.31 -9.50 31.07
N VAL A 198 -24.26 -8.59 31.29
CA VAL A 198 -24.69 -8.19 32.63
C VAL A 198 -25.70 -9.23 33.10
N ARG A 199 -25.33 -10.00 34.12
CA ARG A 199 -26.26 -10.59 35.10
C ARG A 199 -25.58 -10.68 36.45
#